data_AF-A0A924UN35-F1
#
_entry.id   AF-A0A924UN35-F1
#
_cell.length_a   1.000
_cell.length_b   1.000
_cell.length_c   1.000
_cell.angle_alpha   90.00
_cell.angle_beta   90.00
_cell.angle_gamma   90.00
#
_symmetry.space_group_name_H-M   'P 1'
#
loop_
_entity.id
_entity.type
_entity.pdbx_description
1 polymer ?
#
loop_
_entity_poly.entity_id
_entity_poly.type
_entity_poly.pdbx_seq_one_letter_code
_entity_poly.pdbx_strand_id
1 'polypeptide(L)'
;MRKHLIKLVYGNPVPDTKPKKSPVPHTKKIQNIWNSGTYYDFGIERIFRLFLVISKLFFPGIYIEHLFRNYSYQAQKVIGEVFVVFKTAVPFFMLYYQLWHNSWLFAINIYLLIETYLYIFYKIFVPEHNNQRSHKRSLLLLFLNFFEVIGSFAVIYAAGHFLNKPVSNWIDALYFSFVTGATVGYGDIHPINPIGKQLVILQIVSTLAFLILFFNFFAPRAQDSKEDD
;
A
#
# COMPACT_ATOMS: atom_id res chain seq x y z
N MET A 1 -15.36 -17.99 24.00
CA MET A 1 -14.43 -16.96 23.46
C MET A 1 -13.91 -17.27 22.05
N ARG A 2 -13.28 -18.42 21.78
CA ARG A 2 -12.73 -18.78 20.45
C ARG A 2 -13.72 -18.65 19.28
N LYS A 3 -14.98 -19.10 19.43
CA LYS A 3 -16.03 -18.95 18.39
C LYS A 3 -16.40 -17.49 18.09
N HIS A 4 -16.36 -16.60 19.08
CA HIS A 4 -16.65 -15.17 18.88
C HIS A 4 -15.49 -14.44 18.22
N LEU A 5 -14.24 -14.79 18.57
CA LEU A 5 -13.05 -14.30 17.87
C LEU A 5 -13.01 -14.75 16.40
N ILE A 6 -13.36 -16.00 16.14
CA ILE A 6 -13.46 -16.51 14.76
C ILE A 6 -14.56 -15.74 13.99
N LYS A 7 -15.71 -15.48 14.61
CA LYS A 7 -16.80 -14.70 13.99
C LYS A 7 -16.42 -13.23 13.75
N LEU A 8 -15.62 -12.62 14.64
CA LEU A 8 -15.12 -11.26 14.49
C LEU A 8 -14.15 -11.13 13.31
N VAL A 9 -13.24 -12.09 13.14
CA VAL A 9 -12.18 -12.07 12.12
C VAL A 9 -12.70 -12.51 10.74
N TYR A 10 -13.52 -13.56 10.70
CA TYR A 10 -13.97 -14.18 9.44
C TYR A 10 -15.38 -13.77 9.01
N GLY A 11 -16.15 -13.11 9.89
CA GLY A 11 -17.54 -12.73 9.61
C GLY A 11 -18.44 -13.95 9.40
N ASN A 12 -19.51 -13.78 8.61
CA ASN A 12 -20.29 -14.90 8.09
C ASN A 12 -19.67 -15.36 6.76
N PRO A 13 -18.93 -16.50 6.72
CA PRO A 13 -18.41 -17.01 5.47
C PRO A 13 -19.58 -17.39 4.56
N VAL A 14 -19.57 -16.89 3.31
CA VAL A 14 -20.46 -17.39 2.27
C VAL A 14 -20.24 -18.91 2.17
N PRO A 15 -21.29 -19.75 2.16
CA PRO A 15 -21.14 -21.20 2.03
C PRO A 15 -20.31 -21.53 0.78
N ASP A 16 -19.27 -22.35 0.97
CA ASP A 16 -18.23 -22.68 -0.01
C ASP A 16 -18.83 -23.58 -1.12
N THR A 17 -19.59 -23.01 -2.06
CA THR A 17 -20.33 -23.77 -3.09
C THR A 17 -19.54 -24.03 -4.37
N LYS A 18 -18.29 -23.59 -4.49
CA LYS A 18 -17.47 -23.85 -5.69
C LYS A 18 -16.10 -24.44 -5.34
N PRO A 19 -15.62 -25.44 -6.10
CA PRO A 19 -14.33 -26.07 -5.85
C PRO A 19 -13.20 -25.04 -5.90
N LYS A 20 -12.35 -25.07 -4.86
CA LYS A 20 -11.21 -24.18 -4.61
C LYS A 20 -10.30 -24.09 -5.83
N LYS A 21 -10.31 -22.94 -6.54
CA LYS A 21 -9.17 -22.60 -7.42
C LYS A 21 -8.00 -22.21 -6.51
N SER A 22 -6.98 -23.06 -6.46
CA SER A 22 -5.70 -22.72 -5.83
C SER A 22 -5.19 -21.37 -6.37
N PRO A 23 -4.57 -20.50 -5.56
CA PRO A 23 -3.93 -19.29 -6.05
C PRO A 23 -3.03 -19.63 -7.25
N VAL A 24 -3.21 -18.92 -8.37
CA VAL A 24 -2.41 -19.14 -9.57
C VAL A 24 -0.94 -18.88 -9.22
N PRO A 25 -0.03 -19.85 -9.41
CA PRO A 25 1.39 -19.67 -9.12
C PRO A 25 1.96 -18.41 -9.77
N HIS A 26 2.87 -17.74 -9.07
CA HIS A 26 3.53 -16.53 -9.58
C HIS A 26 4.18 -16.75 -10.95
N THR A 27 4.76 -17.93 -11.17
CA THR A 27 5.34 -18.37 -12.45
C THR A 27 4.31 -18.43 -13.58
N LYS A 28 3.08 -18.87 -13.29
CA LYS A 28 1.97 -18.85 -14.25
C LYS A 28 1.47 -17.43 -14.52
N LYS A 29 1.53 -16.50 -13.55
CA LYS A 29 1.22 -15.08 -13.80
C LYS A 29 2.22 -14.43 -14.77
N ILE A 30 3.52 -14.71 -14.58
CA ILE A 30 4.58 -14.25 -15.51
C ILE A 30 4.34 -14.83 -16.91
N GLN A 31 4.06 -16.14 -17.00
CA GLN A 31 3.81 -16.81 -18.26
C GLN A 31 2.55 -16.27 -18.97
N ASN A 32 1.49 -15.93 -18.23
CA ASN A 32 0.26 -15.35 -18.79
C ASN A 32 0.49 -13.94 -19.38
N ILE A 33 1.36 -13.13 -18.76
CA ILE A 33 1.74 -11.81 -19.28
C ILE A 33 2.68 -11.95 -20.49
N TRP A 34 3.57 -12.94 -20.45
CA TRP A 34 4.50 -13.21 -21.55
C TRP A 34 3.79 -13.72 -22.81
N ASN A 35 2.84 -14.64 -22.66
CA ASN A 35 2.14 -15.29 -23.77
C ASN A 35 0.95 -14.49 -24.34
N SER A 36 0.73 -13.24 -23.90
CA SER A 36 -0.24 -12.29 -24.48
C SER A 36 -1.67 -12.85 -24.66
N GLY A 37 -2.09 -13.82 -23.85
CA GLY A 37 -3.37 -14.52 -24.03
C GLY A 37 -4.56 -13.88 -23.31
N THR A 38 -4.35 -12.86 -22.47
CA THR A 38 -5.41 -12.31 -21.59
C THR A 38 -5.41 -10.77 -21.51
N TYR A 39 -4.40 -10.10 -22.06
CA TYR A 39 -4.25 -8.64 -21.93
C TYR A 39 -3.77 -8.02 -23.24
N TYR A 40 -4.49 -7.01 -23.74
CA TYR A 40 -4.09 -6.19 -24.89
C TYR A 40 -3.08 -5.12 -24.42
N ASP A 41 -1.83 -5.53 -24.14
CA ASP A 41 -0.78 -4.63 -23.66
C ASP A 41 0.23 -4.35 -24.80
N PHE A 42 0.52 -3.07 -25.11
CA PHE A 42 1.44 -2.69 -26.20
C PHE A 42 2.63 -1.84 -25.72
N GLY A 43 3.79 -2.01 -26.36
CA GLY A 43 4.96 -1.14 -26.18
C GLY A 43 5.48 -1.04 -24.74
N ILE A 44 5.60 0.19 -24.23
CA ILE A 44 6.16 0.52 -22.90
C ILE A 44 5.35 -0.07 -21.75
N GLU A 45 4.03 -0.22 -21.93
CA GLU A 45 3.14 -0.79 -20.91
C GLU A 45 3.50 -2.24 -20.59
N ARG A 46 3.83 -3.04 -21.61
CA ARG A 46 4.24 -4.44 -21.45
C ARG A 46 5.54 -4.55 -20.65
N ILE A 47 6.53 -3.70 -20.96
CA ILE A 47 7.82 -3.67 -20.26
C ILE A 47 7.59 -3.29 -18.79
N PHE A 48 6.80 -2.24 -18.55
CA PHE A 48 6.48 -1.79 -17.19
C PHE A 48 5.73 -2.87 -16.39
N ARG A 49 4.78 -3.56 -17.01
CA ARG A 49 4.03 -4.64 -16.36
C ARG A 49 4.92 -5.83 -15.99
N LEU A 50 5.83 -6.22 -16.89
CA LEU A 50 6.82 -7.26 -16.61
C LEU A 50 7.73 -6.85 -15.44
N PHE A 51 8.22 -5.61 -15.44
CA PHE A 51 9.00 -5.06 -14.32
C PHE A 51 8.23 -5.15 -13.00
N LEU A 52 6.95 -4.77 -12.96
CA LEU A 52 6.12 -4.84 -11.75
C LEU A 52 5.87 -6.28 -11.26
N VAL A 53 5.78 -7.24 -12.17
CA VAL A 53 5.58 -8.65 -11.79
C VAL A 53 6.88 -9.29 -11.30
N ILE A 54 8.02 -8.87 -11.84
CA ILE A 54 9.34 -9.30 -11.38
C ILE A 54 9.67 -8.66 -10.02
N SER A 55 9.41 -7.35 -9.87
CA SER A 55 9.68 -6.62 -8.62
C SER A 55 8.91 -7.19 -7.44
N LYS A 56 7.72 -7.75 -7.72
CA LYS A 56 6.93 -8.51 -6.75
C LYS A 56 7.69 -9.64 -6.06
N LEU A 57 8.68 -10.27 -6.71
CA LEU A 57 9.51 -11.28 -6.07
C LEU A 57 10.16 -10.77 -4.77
N PHE A 58 10.45 -9.48 -4.70
CA PHE A 58 11.08 -8.86 -3.53
C PHE A 58 10.09 -8.46 -2.44
N PHE A 59 8.78 -8.76 -2.56
CA PHE A 59 7.80 -8.34 -1.56
C PHE A 59 7.57 -9.42 -0.50
N PRO A 60 7.74 -9.11 0.80
CA PRO A 60 7.47 -10.04 1.90
C PRO A 60 6.03 -10.56 1.84
N GLY A 61 5.08 -9.74 1.37
CA GLY A 61 3.67 -10.15 1.21
C GLY A 61 3.49 -11.44 0.40
N ILE A 62 4.32 -11.67 -0.63
CA ILE A 62 4.21 -12.88 -1.48
C ILE A 62 4.76 -14.10 -0.77
N TYR A 63 5.84 -13.93 0.00
CA TYR A 63 6.39 -14.99 0.83
C TYR A 63 5.40 -15.39 1.93
N ILE A 64 4.70 -14.42 2.52
CA ILE A 64 3.60 -14.67 3.46
C ILE A 64 2.49 -15.46 2.75
N GLU A 65 2.02 -15.04 1.58
CA GLU A 65 1.03 -15.80 0.80
C GLU A 65 1.49 -17.22 0.46
N HIS A 66 2.78 -17.41 0.15
CA HIS A 66 3.36 -18.72 -0.12
C HIS A 66 3.41 -19.60 1.13
N LEU A 67 3.80 -19.04 2.28
CA LEU A 67 3.85 -19.74 3.58
C LEU A 67 2.45 -20.23 3.99
N PHE A 68 1.43 -19.42 3.72
CA PHE A 68 0.03 -19.71 4.07
C PHE A 68 -0.79 -20.26 2.88
N ARG A 69 -0.12 -20.80 1.86
CA ARG A 69 -0.78 -21.33 0.64
C ARG A 69 -1.77 -22.46 0.93
N ASN A 70 -1.54 -23.24 1.98
CA ASN A 70 -2.39 -24.36 2.39
C ASN A 70 -3.62 -23.94 3.23
N TYR A 71 -3.73 -22.67 3.61
CA TYR A 71 -4.86 -22.15 4.38
C TYR A 71 -6.05 -21.75 3.48
N SER A 72 -7.21 -21.50 4.09
CA SER A 72 -8.40 -21.04 3.37
C SER A 72 -8.18 -19.67 2.70
N TYR A 73 -8.89 -19.41 1.59
CA TYR A 73 -8.82 -18.13 0.87
C TYR A 73 -9.13 -16.92 1.78
N GLN A 74 -10.06 -17.09 2.72
CA GLN A 74 -10.39 -16.06 3.71
C GLN A 74 -9.23 -15.82 4.68
N ALA A 75 -8.54 -16.87 5.13
CA ALA A 75 -7.38 -16.73 6.00
C ALA A 75 -6.23 -16.00 5.29
N GLN A 76 -5.97 -16.33 4.02
CA GLN A 76 -4.96 -15.62 3.21
C GLN A 76 -5.25 -14.12 3.10
N LYS A 77 -6.53 -13.75 2.88
CA LYS A 77 -6.94 -12.33 2.87
C LYS A 77 -6.70 -11.64 4.21
N VAL A 78 -7.12 -12.26 5.31
CA VAL A 78 -6.94 -11.70 6.67
C VAL A 78 -5.46 -11.53 6.98
N ILE A 79 -4.62 -12.50 6.61
CA ILE A 79 -3.18 -12.41 6.83
C ILE A 79 -2.59 -11.22 6.07
N GLY A 80 -2.99 -11.00 4.82
CA GLY A 80 -2.59 -9.81 4.06
C GLY A 80 -3.06 -8.50 4.71
N GLU A 81 -4.29 -8.48 5.25
CA GLU A 81 -4.83 -7.32 5.98
C GLU A 81 -4.01 -7.04 7.26
N VAL A 82 -3.68 -8.07 8.04
CA VAL A 82 -2.84 -7.96 9.24
C VAL A 82 -1.43 -7.47 8.88
N PHE A 83 -0.86 -7.94 7.78
CA PHE A 83 0.44 -7.47 7.31
C PHE A 83 0.42 -5.98 6.97
N VAL A 84 -0.61 -5.49 6.27
CA VAL A 84 -0.75 -4.04 5.98
C VAL A 84 -0.89 -3.25 7.28
N VAL A 85 -1.72 -3.70 8.23
CA VAL A 85 -1.87 -3.02 9.53
C VAL A 85 -0.54 -2.96 10.29
N PHE A 86 0.17 -4.08 10.36
CA PHE A 86 1.49 -4.15 10.99
C PHE A 86 2.46 -3.18 10.33
N LYS A 87 2.56 -3.23 9.00
CA LYS A 87 3.41 -2.35 8.20
C LYS A 87 3.08 -0.87 8.44
N THR A 88 1.80 -0.51 8.45
CA THR A 88 1.36 0.86 8.77
C THR A 88 1.80 1.28 10.16
N ALA A 89 1.78 0.40 11.15
CA ALA A 89 2.17 0.74 12.52
C ALA A 89 3.68 0.97 12.70
N VAL A 90 4.54 0.33 11.88
CA VAL A 90 6.01 0.41 11.99
C VAL A 90 6.55 1.85 12.01
N PRO A 91 6.24 2.74 11.05
CA PRO A 91 6.78 4.09 11.07
C PRO A 91 6.31 4.90 12.29
N PHE A 92 5.07 4.75 12.73
CA PHE A 92 4.57 5.44 13.92
C PHE A 92 5.25 4.95 15.19
N PHE A 93 5.49 3.64 15.28
CA PHE A 93 6.27 3.06 16.37
C PHE A 93 7.71 3.60 16.37
N MET A 94 8.35 3.65 15.19
CA MET A 94 9.69 4.22 15.05
C MET A 94 9.75 5.69 15.48
N LEU A 95 8.75 6.50 15.11
CA LEU A 95 8.63 7.89 15.52
C LEU A 95 8.45 8.03 17.03
N TYR A 96 7.50 7.29 17.62
CA TYR A 96 7.20 7.38 19.04
C TYR A 96 8.42 7.08 19.93
N TYR A 97 9.21 6.06 19.57
CA TYR A 97 10.41 5.65 20.30
C TYR A 97 11.70 6.34 19.82
N GLN A 98 11.61 7.32 18.91
CA GLN A 98 12.77 8.05 18.36
C GLN A 98 13.83 7.14 17.69
N LEU A 99 13.39 6.06 17.06
CA LEU A 99 14.25 5.02 16.48
C LEU A 99 14.78 5.36 15.08
N TRP A 100 14.50 6.56 14.57
CA TRP A 100 14.92 7.00 13.23
C TRP A 100 16.44 7.13 13.07
N HIS A 101 17.20 7.23 14.16
CA HIS A 101 18.66 7.25 14.13
C HIS A 101 19.29 5.88 13.83
N ASN A 102 18.55 4.78 14.02
CA ASN A 102 19.08 3.45 13.75
C ASN A 102 19.03 3.16 12.24
N SER A 103 20.22 3.06 11.62
CA SER A 103 20.36 2.87 10.17
C SER A 103 19.64 1.62 9.65
N TRP A 104 19.57 0.55 10.44
CA TRP A 104 18.85 -0.67 10.04
C TRP A 104 17.34 -0.47 10.00
N LEU A 105 16.77 0.15 11.03
CA LEU A 105 15.33 0.44 11.07
C LEU A 105 14.95 1.47 10.01
N PHE A 106 15.82 2.45 9.78
CA PHE A 106 15.67 3.39 8.67
C PHE A 106 15.64 2.70 7.31
N ALA A 107 16.59 1.79 7.05
CA ALA A 107 16.60 1.01 5.81
C ALA A 107 15.33 0.14 5.66
N ILE A 108 14.85 -0.46 6.75
CA ILE A 108 13.57 -1.18 6.76
C ILE A 108 12.41 -0.24 6.40
N ASN A 109 12.37 0.97 6.95
CA ASN A 109 11.34 1.95 6.62
C ASN A 109 11.34 2.30 5.13
N ILE A 110 12.51 2.57 4.54
CA ILE A 110 12.65 2.84 3.10
C ILE A 110 12.19 1.64 2.27
N TYR A 111 12.59 0.43 2.67
CA TYR A 111 12.18 -0.80 2.00
C TYR A 111 10.66 -0.99 2.01
N LEU A 112 10.02 -0.80 3.17
CA LEU A 112 8.57 -0.87 3.32
C LEU A 112 7.87 0.19 2.46
N LEU A 113 8.37 1.42 2.44
CA LEU A 113 7.83 2.50 1.59
C LEU A 113 7.90 2.14 0.10
N ILE A 114 9.04 1.62 -0.37
CA ILE A 114 9.22 1.16 -1.75
C ILE A 114 8.26 0.01 -2.08
N GLU A 115 8.12 -0.97 -1.18
CA GLU A 115 7.18 -2.07 -1.34
C GLU A 115 5.73 -1.57 -1.47
N THR A 116 5.32 -0.55 -0.69
CA THR A 116 3.97 0.05 -0.80
C THR A 116 3.76 0.66 -2.17
N TYR A 117 4.71 1.44 -2.67
CA TYR A 117 4.59 2.04 -3.99
C TYR A 117 4.48 0.98 -5.08
N LEU A 118 5.37 0.00 -5.08
CA LEU A 118 5.33 -1.05 -6.10
C LEU A 118 4.05 -1.89 -6.01
N TYR A 119 3.52 -2.13 -4.81
CA TYR A 119 2.24 -2.80 -4.62
C TYR A 119 1.08 -1.99 -5.21
N ILE A 120 1.09 -0.67 -5.04
CA ILE A 120 0.10 0.23 -5.61
C ILE A 120 0.19 0.26 -7.14
N PHE A 121 1.40 0.45 -7.68
CA PHE A 121 1.62 0.38 -9.13
C PHE A 121 1.18 -0.96 -9.71
N TYR A 122 1.49 -2.07 -9.04
CA TYR A 122 1.01 -3.38 -9.44
C TYR A 122 -0.53 -3.44 -9.48
N LYS A 123 -1.22 -2.90 -8.46
CA LYS A 123 -2.69 -2.88 -8.45
C LYS A 123 -3.29 -2.04 -9.57
N ILE A 124 -2.65 -0.95 -9.95
CA ILE A 124 -3.11 -0.06 -11.04
C ILE A 124 -2.93 -0.75 -12.39
N PHE A 125 -1.72 -1.24 -12.66
CA PHE A 125 -1.32 -1.70 -14.00
C PHE A 125 -1.56 -3.19 -14.24
N VAL A 126 -1.82 -3.98 -13.19
CA VAL A 126 -2.18 -5.39 -13.29
C VAL A 126 -3.57 -5.61 -12.71
N PRO A 127 -4.63 -5.26 -13.45
CA PRO A 127 -6.00 -5.51 -13.01
C PRO A 127 -6.24 -7.02 -12.90
N GLU A 128 -6.43 -7.48 -11.67
CA GLU A 128 -6.93 -8.82 -11.37
C GLU A 128 -8.45 -8.81 -11.48
N HIS A 129 -9.02 -9.51 -12.46
CA HIS A 129 -10.46 -9.66 -12.75
C HIS A 129 -11.25 -10.44 -11.68
N ASN A 130 -10.87 -10.31 -10.41
CA ASN A 130 -11.46 -11.09 -9.34
C ASN A 130 -12.71 -10.37 -8.77
N ASN A 131 -13.87 -10.68 -9.35
CA ASN A 131 -15.22 -10.14 -9.04
C ASN A 131 -15.73 -10.32 -7.59
N GLN A 132 -14.87 -10.74 -6.65
CA GLN A 132 -15.24 -10.99 -5.24
C GLN A 132 -14.44 -10.15 -4.23
N ARG A 133 -13.88 -9.01 -4.64
CA ARG A 133 -13.30 -8.06 -3.69
C ARG A 133 -14.42 -7.26 -3.03
N SER A 134 -14.54 -7.39 -1.71
CA SER A 134 -15.42 -6.49 -0.95
C SER A 134 -14.88 -5.09 -1.10
N HIS A 135 -15.69 -4.25 -1.73
CA HIS A 135 -15.39 -2.87 -2.00
C HIS A 135 -14.85 -2.13 -0.74
N LYS A 136 -15.58 -2.22 0.37
CA LYS A 136 -15.23 -1.55 1.63
C LYS A 136 -13.85 -1.97 2.18
N ARG A 137 -13.44 -3.23 1.97
CA ARG A 137 -12.13 -3.73 2.41
C ARG A 137 -10.97 -3.09 1.62
N SER A 138 -11.12 -2.97 0.30
CA SER A 138 -10.10 -2.35 -0.53
C SER A 138 -9.89 -0.88 -0.16
N LEU A 139 -10.97 -0.18 0.16
CA LEU A 139 -10.93 1.21 0.62
C LEU A 139 -10.19 1.35 1.95
N LEU A 140 -10.49 0.49 2.93
CA LEU A 140 -9.83 0.49 4.23
C LEU A 140 -8.31 0.25 4.09
N LEU A 141 -7.92 -0.71 3.25
CA LEU A 141 -6.50 -0.97 2.98
C LEU A 141 -5.81 0.19 2.27
N LEU A 142 -6.49 0.89 1.36
CA LEU A 142 -5.94 2.08 0.72
C LEU A 142 -5.70 3.19 1.75
N PHE A 143 -6.65 3.40 2.66
CA PHE A 143 -6.52 4.37 3.76
C PHE A 143 -5.33 4.02 4.67
N LEU A 144 -5.19 2.76 5.10
CA LEU A 144 -4.03 2.34 5.92
C LEU A 144 -2.68 2.53 5.22
N ASN A 145 -2.61 2.24 3.91
CA ASN A 145 -1.39 2.49 3.13
C ASN A 145 -1.08 4.00 3.03
N PHE A 146 -2.09 4.87 2.97
CA PHE A 146 -1.87 6.32 2.99
C PHE A 146 -1.23 6.79 4.31
N PHE A 147 -1.72 6.29 5.45
CA PHE A 147 -1.10 6.56 6.76
C PHE A 147 0.32 6.01 6.87
N GLU A 148 0.57 4.84 6.30
CA GLU A 148 1.92 4.25 6.26
C GLU A 148 2.89 5.15 5.50
N VAL A 149 2.48 5.67 4.34
CA VAL A 149 3.30 6.61 3.56
C VAL A 149 3.57 7.90 4.33
N ILE A 150 2.54 8.49 4.97
CA ILE A 150 2.73 9.68 5.83
C ILE A 150 3.74 9.40 6.94
N GLY A 151 3.56 8.29 7.65
CA GLY A 151 4.46 7.90 8.75
C GLY A 151 5.90 7.67 8.25
N SER A 152 6.06 6.99 7.13
CA SER A 152 7.38 6.72 6.54
C SER A 152 8.09 8.00 6.12
N PHE A 153 7.42 8.94 5.45
CA PHE A 153 8.03 10.24 5.16
C PHE A 153 8.37 11.02 6.42
N ALA A 154 7.55 10.97 7.46
CA ALA A 154 7.86 11.58 8.75
C ALA A 154 9.14 11.00 9.36
N VAL A 155 9.34 9.67 9.32
CA VAL A 155 10.61 9.02 9.72
C VAL A 155 11.78 9.56 8.89
N ILE A 156 11.60 9.72 7.57
CA ILE A 156 12.64 10.24 6.68
C ILE A 156 13.02 11.68 7.04
N TYR A 157 12.04 12.54 7.28
CA TYR A 157 12.29 13.92 7.67
C TYR A 157 12.89 14.04 9.08
N ALA A 158 12.51 13.16 10.00
CA ALA A 158 13.09 13.12 11.34
C ALA A 158 14.56 12.66 11.33
N ALA A 159 14.91 11.72 10.45
CA ALA A 159 16.25 11.15 10.39
C ALA A 159 17.31 12.10 9.79
N GLY A 160 16.89 13.08 8.97
CA GLY A 160 17.82 13.94 8.23
C GLY A 160 17.63 15.43 8.48
N HIS A 161 18.69 16.20 8.24
CA HIS A 161 18.67 17.67 8.34
C HIS A 161 18.09 18.33 7.08
N PHE A 162 16.84 17.98 6.73
CA PHE A 162 16.19 18.45 5.50
C PHE A 162 15.34 19.71 5.70
N LEU A 163 14.91 19.98 6.93
CA LEU A 163 13.92 20.99 7.28
C LEU A 163 14.57 22.24 7.89
N ASN A 164 13.86 23.37 7.83
CA ASN A 164 14.29 24.67 8.37
C ASN A 164 14.53 24.68 9.90
N LYS A 165 14.00 23.70 10.62
CA LYS A 165 14.16 23.55 12.08
C LYS A 165 14.59 22.11 12.41
N PRO A 166 15.44 21.91 13.43
CA PRO A 166 15.78 20.57 13.87
C PRO A 166 14.55 19.88 14.45
N VAL A 167 14.29 18.65 13.99
CA VAL A 167 13.22 17.81 14.52
C VAL A 167 13.64 17.30 15.89
N SER A 168 13.22 17.99 16.96
CA SER A 168 13.47 17.56 18.34
C SER A 168 12.34 16.68 18.89
N ASN A 169 11.12 16.88 18.38
CA ASN A 169 9.95 16.09 18.72
C ASN A 169 9.47 15.30 17.49
N TRP A 170 9.14 14.03 17.69
CA TRP A 170 8.58 13.18 16.64
C TRP A 170 7.27 13.75 16.06
N ILE A 171 6.53 14.53 16.86
CA ILE A 171 5.31 15.21 16.44
C ILE A 171 5.59 16.22 15.32
N ASP A 172 6.72 16.94 15.35
CA ASP A 172 7.02 17.98 14.35
C ASP A 172 7.22 17.37 12.96
N ALA A 173 7.94 16.25 12.87
CA ALA A 173 8.11 15.53 11.62
C ALA A 173 6.82 14.88 11.13
N LEU A 174 6.01 14.33 12.04
CA LEU A 174 4.71 13.78 11.68
C LEU A 174 3.75 14.88 11.21
N TYR A 175 3.73 16.01 11.88
CA TYR A 175 2.97 17.20 11.52
C TYR A 175 3.35 17.69 10.12
N PHE A 176 4.64 17.89 9.86
CA PHE A 176 5.11 18.33 8.54
C PHE A 176 4.71 17.35 7.43
N SER A 177 4.90 16.04 7.67
CA SER A 177 4.50 15.01 6.71
C SER A 177 2.98 14.98 6.48
N PHE A 178 2.18 15.15 7.53
CA PHE A 178 0.72 15.17 7.41
C PHE A 178 0.23 16.43 6.69
N VAL A 179 0.75 17.60 7.02
CA VAL A 179 0.41 18.89 6.37
C VAL A 179 0.79 18.88 4.89
N THR A 180 1.94 18.28 4.56
CA THR A 180 2.40 18.11 3.17
C THR A 180 1.53 17.08 2.43
N GLY A 181 1.27 15.91 3.04
CA GLY A 181 0.44 14.86 2.47
C GLY A 181 -1.05 15.23 2.39
N ALA A 182 -1.54 16.14 3.21
CA ALA A 182 -2.88 16.71 3.08
C ALA A 182 -2.91 17.90 2.10
N THR A 183 -1.77 18.29 1.53
CA THR A 183 -1.60 19.45 0.63
C THR A 183 -2.04 20.79 1.25
N VAL A 184 -2.03 20.89 2.59
CA VAL A 184 -2.40 22.11 3.32
C VAL A 184 -1.27 23.15 3.27
N GLY A 185 -0.04 22.72 3.57
CA GLY A 185 1.16 23.53 3.41
C GLY A 185 1.20 24.85 4.20
N TYR A 186 1.08 24.80 5.53
CA TYR A 186 1.12 26.02 6.37
C TYR A 186 2.42 26.85 6.25
N GLY A 187 3.54 26.23 5.88
CA GLY A 187 4.82 26.90 5.58
C GLY A 187 5.72 27.18 6.80
N ASP A 188 5.25 26.87 8.00
CA ASP A 188 5.97 26.99 9.27
C ASP A 188 7.16 26.02 9.38
N ILE A 189 7.01 24.82 8.82
CA ILE A 189 8.07 23.84 8.56
C ILE A 189 8.17 23.64 7.05
N HIS A 190 9.39 23.77 6.51
CA HIS A 190 9.62 23.64 5.07
C HIS A 190 11.03 23.09 4.76
N PRO A 191 11.21 22.43 3.60
CA PRO A 191 12.52 21.90 3.21
C PRO A 191 13.47 23.03 2.81
N ILE A 192 14.69 22.99 3.34
CA ILE A 192 15.75 23.97 3.02
C ILE A 192 16.74 23.44 1.98
N ASN A 193 16.94 22.13 1.92
CA ASN A 193 17.98 21.49 1.11
C ASN A 193 17.41 20.93 -0.20
N PRO A 194 18.23 20.78 -1.27
CA PRO A 194 17.78 20.18 -2.52
C PRO A 194 17.15 18.79 -2.34
N ILE A 195 17.76 17.94 -1.51
CA ILE A 195 17.24 16.59 -1.19
C ILE A 195 15.89 16.69 -0.47
N GLY A 196 15.75 17.61 0.49
CA GLY A 196 14.48 17.83 1.19
C GLY A 196 13.36 18.25 0.23
N LYS A 197 13.67 19.10 -0.75
CA LYS A 197 12.71 19.50 -1.80
C LYS A 197 12.30 18.32 -2.68
N GLN A 198 13.26 17.46 -3.06
CA GLN A 198 12.96 16.25 -3.83
C GLN A 198 12.06 15.27 -3.06
N LEU A 199 12.28 15.10 -1.75
CA LEU A 199 11.43 14.27 -0.90
C LEU A 199 10.00 14.80 -0.82
N VAL A 200 9.82 16.12 -0.68
CA VAL A 200 8.49 16.76 -0.69
C VAL A 200 7.80 16.57 -2.04
N ILE A 201 8.51 16.75 -3.16
CA ILE A 201 7.95 16.50 -4.50
C ILE A 201 7.49 15.05 -4.61
N LEU A 202 8.32 14.10 -4.18
CA LEU A 202 7.97 12.67 -4.19
C LEU A 202 6.72 12.41 -3.34
N GLN A 203 6.64 12.98 -2.14
CA GLN A 203 5.49 12.82 -1.25
C GLN A 203 4.19 13.37 -1.84
N ILE A 204 4.25 14.53 -2.50
CA ILE A 204 3.08 15.14 -3.14
C ILE A 204 2.60 14.29 -4.32
N VAL A 205 3.52 13.83 -5.18
CA VAL A 205 3.18 12.95 -6.33
C VAL A 205 2.53 11.66 -5.82
N SER A 206 3.08 11.05 -4.78
CA SER A 206 2.51 9.88 -4.13
C SER A 206 1.10 10.14 -3.62
N THR A 207 0.90 11.22 -2.87
CA THR A 207 -0.41 11.62 -2.33
C THR A 207 -1.46 11.76 -3.44
N LEU A 208 -1.10 12.42 -4.55
CA LEU A 208 -2.00 12.60 -5.68
C LEU A 208 -2.40 11.24 -6.30
N ALA A 209 -1.46 10.31 -6.43
CA ALA A 209 -1.76 8.96 -6.90
C ALA A 209 -2.74 8.23 -5.98
N PHE A 210 -2.58 8.33 -4.66
CA PHE A 210 -3.54 7.77 -3.69
C PHE A 210 -4.93 8.40 -3.82
N LEU A 211 -5.00 9.71 -4.01
CA LEU A 211 -6.26 10.42 -4.19
C LEU A 211 -7.01 9.96 -5.45
N ILE A 212 -6.30 9.80 -6.57
CA ILE A 212 -6.87 9.28 -7.82
C ILE A 212 -7.42 7.86 -7.62
N LEU A 213 -6.67 6.99 -6.93
CA LEU A 213 -7.14 5.64 -6.62
C LEU A 213 -8.37 5.63 -5.72
N PHE A 214 -8.39 6.54 -4.75
CA PHE A 214 -9.53 6.72 -3.87
C PHE A 214 -10.77 7.14 -4.67
N PHE A 215 -10.66 8.10 -5.58
CA PHE A 215 -11.79 8.53 -6.42
C PHE A 215 -12.23 7.47 -7.44
N ASN A 216 -11.30 6.78 -8.11
CA ASN A 216 -11.63 5.68 -9.02
C ASN A 216 -12.45 4.60 -8.31
N PHE A 217 -12.23 4.43 -7.01
CA PHE A 217 -13.00 3.52 -6.19
C PHE A 217 -14.45 3.97 -5.91
N PHE A 218 -14.73 5.28 -5.89
CA PHE A 218 -16.07 5.84 -5.68
C PHE A 218 -16.82 6.15 -6.99
N ALA A 219 -16.10 6.40 -8.08
CA ALA A 219 -16.68 6.80 -9.37
C ALA A 219 -17.78 5.86 -9.91
N PRO A 220 -17.66 4.51 -9.82
CA PRO A 220 -18.71 3.60 -10.30
C PRO A 220 -20.06 3.82 -9.62
N ARG A 221 -20.08 4.23 -8.34
CA ARG A 221 -21.33 4.42 -7.58
C ARG A 221 -22.14 5.63 -8.00
N ALA A 222 -21.49 6.64 -8.59
CA ALA A 222 -22.16 7.84 -9.08
C ALA A 222 -22.81 7.64 -10.45
N GLN A 223 -22.46 6.55 -11.15
CA GLN A 223 -23.05 6.16 -12.44
C GLN A 223 -24.25 5.23 -12.21
N ASP A 224 -24.14 4.25 -11.31
CA ASP A 224 -25.25 3.35 -10.98
C ASP A 224 -26.49 4.11 -10.45
N SER A 225 -26.32 5.22 -9.73
CA SER A 225 -27.44 6.03 -9.22
C SER A 225 -28.13 6.90 -10.26
N LYS A 226 -27.63 6.95 -11.51
CA LYS A 226 -28.22 7.75 -12.60
C LYS A 226 -29.00 6.91 -13.62
N GLU A 227 -28.87 5.59 -13.56
CA GLU A 227 -29.66 4.68 -14.42
C GLU A 227 -30.98 4.25 -13.76
N ASP A 228 -31.19 4.57 -12.48
CA ASP A 228 -32.40 4.26 -11.70
C ASP A 228 -33.40 5.44 -11.58
N ASP A 229 -33.12 6.60 -12.19
CA ASP A 229 -34.01 7.79 -12.27
C ASP A 229 -34.50 8.03 -13.72
#